data_AF-A0A822GTM5-F1
#
_entry.id   AF-A0A822GTM5-F1
#
_cell.length_a   1.000
_cell.length_b   1.000
_cell.length_c   1.000
_cell.angle_alpha   90.00
_cell.angle_beta   90.00
_cell.angle_gamma   90.00
#
_symmetry.space_group_name_H-M   'P 1'
#
loop_
_entity.id
_entity.type
_entity.pdbx_description
1 polymer ?
#
loop_
_entity_poly.entity_id
_entity_poly.type
_entity_poly.pdbx_seq_one_letter_code
_entity_poly.pdbx_strand_id
1 'polypeptide(L)'
;MDRFREPPTNGAMCDLLWSDPAENYGNEEGLLTLVATPRMNAQEKLSSSAIINSSESLYLPNTARGCSYFYTYTAINEFLIRNQILSVIRAHEAQDLGFRMYKKSSNTEFPSLITIFSAPNYCDVYENKAAIIKYENNIINIHQFNYSLHPYWLPNFM
;
A
#
# COMPACT_ATOMS: atom_id res chain seq x y z
N MET A 1 10.61 15.18 -12.61
CA MET A 1 11.30 13.91 -12.30
C MET A 1 11.93 13.40 -13.59
N ASP A 2 13.25 13.17 -13.61
CA ASP A 2 13.90 12.48 -14.73
C ASP A 2 13.76 10.97 -14.56
N ARG A 3 13.13 10.31 -15.55
CA ARG A 3 12.74 8.91 -15.53
C ARG A 3 13.58 8.02 -16.45
N PHE A 4 14.49 8.57 -17.24
CA PHE A 4 15.30 7.81 -18.20
C PHE A 4 16.62 7.36 -17.58
N ARG A 5 16.50 6.64 -16.47
CA ARG A 5 17.62 6.16 -15.65
C ARG A 5 17.15 5.00 -14.80
N GLU A 6 18.08 4.30 -14.19
CA GLU A 6 17.74 3.33 -13.14
C GLU A 6 17.00 4.02 -11.99
N PRO A 7 15.92 3.41 -11.46
CA PRO A 7 15.26 3.91 -10.27
C PRO A 7 16.28 4.15 -9.14
N PRO A 8 16.30 5.33 -8.52
CA PRO A 8 17.17 5.59 -7.38
C PRO A 8 16.75 4.73 -6.18
N THR A 9 17.63 4.55 -5.21
CA THR A 9 17.31 3.85 -3.95
C THR A 9 16.40 4.67 -3.02
N ASN A 10 16.26 5.98 -3.25
CA ASN A 10 15.39 6.87 -2.48
C ASN A 10 14.81 8.00 -3.34
N GLY A 11 13.84 8.72 -2.78
CA GLY A 11 13.18 9.85 -3.39
C GLY A 11 12.01 9.46 -4.30
N ALA A 12 11.33 10.48 -4.84
CA ALA A 12 10.00 10.32 -5.42
C ALA A 12 9.87 9.25 -6.52
N MET A 13 10.91 8.98 -7.32
CA MET A 13 10.86 7.90 -8.32
C MET A 13 10.87 6.50 -7.66
N CYS A 14 11.65 6.33 -6.59
CA CYS A 14 11.61 5.13 -5.77
C CYS A 14 10.22 4.99 -5.13
N ASP A 15 9.71 6.07 -4.55
CA ASP A 15 8.45 6.03 -3.80
C ASP A 15 7.24 5.71 -4.69
N LEU A 16 7.21 6.22 -5.93
CA LEU A 16 6.16 5.87 -6.89
C LEU A 16 6.16 4.37 -7.26
N LEU A 17 7.30 3.70 -7.17
CA LEU A 17 7.45 2.30 -7.58
C LEU A 17 7.36 1.31 -6.41
N TRP A 18 7.70 1.74 -5.19
CA TRP A 18 7.94 0.85 -4.04
C TRP A 18 7.12 1.16 -2.80
N SER A 19 6.37 2.26 -2.76
CA SER A 19 5.51 2.55 -1.60
C SER A 19 4.29 1.64 -1.56
N ASP A 20 3.83 1.31 -0.35
CA ASP A 20 2.69 0.43 -0.10
C ASP A 20 1.71 1.10 0.88
N PRO A 21 0.42 0.75 0.89
CA PRO A 21 -0.47 1.14 1.98
C PRO A 21 0.00 0.53 3.30
N ALA A 22 -0.19 1.23 4.41
CA ALA A 22 0.03 0.64 5.74
C ALA A 22 -0.82 -0.64 5.92
N GLU A 23 -0.32 -1.62 6.68
CA GLU A 23 -1.04 -2.90 6.86
C GLU A 23 -2.46 -2.69 7.44
N ASN A 24 -2.59 -1.72 8.35
CA ASN A 24 -3.83 -1.30 8.97
C ASN A 24 -4.48 -0.09 8.26
N TYR A 25 -4.25 0.10 6.96
CA TYR A 25 -4.78 1.22 6.18
C TYR A 25 -6.28 1.46 6.43
N GLY A 26 -6.62 2.66 6.90
CA GLY A 26 -7.98 3.10 7.24
C GLY A 26 -8.39 2.87 8.69
N ASN A 27 -7.60 2.14 9.47
CA ASN A 27 -7.80 1.86 10.89
C ASN A 27 -6.47 2.08 11.66
N GLU A 28 -5.77 3.17 11.35
CA GLU A 28 -4.47 3.49 11.94
C GLU A 28 -4.53 3.90 13.43
N GLU A 29 -5.73 4.12 13.97
CA GLU A 29 -5.95 4.39 15.40
C GLU A 29 -5.46 3.22 16.27
N GLY A 30 -4.35 3.41 16.99
CA GLY A 30 -3.87 2.46 18.00
C GLY A 30 -2.39 2.03 17.91
N LEU A 31 -1.60 2.53 16.96
CA LEU A 31 -0.20 2.12 16.78
C LEU A 31 0.81 2.73 17.79
N LEU A 32 0.37 3.11 19.00
CA LEU A 32 1.22 3.76 20.01
C LEU A 32 2.01 2.77 20.90
N THR A 33 1.87 1.45 20.74
CA THR A 33 2.39 0.50 21.74
C THR A 33 3.66 -0.26 21.36
N LEU A 34 4.17 -0.16 20.12
CA LEU A 34 5.29 -1.03 19.69
C LEU A 34 6.53 -0.30 19.13
N VAL A 35 6.52 1.03 19.01
CA VAL A 35 7.69 1.80 18.52
C VAL A 35 8.47 2.51 19.64
N ALA A 36 8.08 2.32 20.90
CA ALA A 36 8.92 2.72 22.03
C ALA A 36 10.15 1.81 22.08
N THR A 37 11.27 2.34 21.58
CA THR A 37 12.62 1.75 21.60
C THR A 37 12.93 1.02 22.92
N PRO A 38 13.52 -0.19 22.91
CA PRO A 38 13.91 -0.89 24.12
C PRO A 38 15.21 -0.26 24.66
N ARG A 39 15.12 0.86 25.38
CA ARG A 39 16.15 1.42 26.29
C ARG A 39 15.73 2.79 26.84
N MET A 40 14.79 2.82 27.80
CA MET A 40 14.64 3.99 28.67
C MET A 40 14.40 3.53 30.11
N ASN A 41 15.17 4.11 31.05
CA ASN A 41 15.19 3.74 32.46
C ASN A 41 13.96 4.26 33.22
N ALA A 42 13.56 3.55 34.27
CA ALA A 42 12.34 3.74 35.04
C ALA A 42 12.19 5.08 35.82
N GLN A 43 13.10 6.04 35.65
CA GLN A 43 13.15 7.27 36.47
C GLN A 43 12.55 8.51 35.78
N GLU A 44 12.33 8.52 34.46
CA GLU A 44 11.77 9.69 33.72
C GLU A 44 10.23 9.70 33.64
N LYS A 45 9.55 8.95 34.52
CA LYS A 45 8.09 8.78 34.48
C LYS A 45 7.26 9.95 35.02
N LEU A 46 7.86 11.02 35.54
CA LEU A 46 7.10 11.98 36.37
C LEU A 46 7.20 13.47 36.00
N SER A 47 7.74 13.85 34.83
CA SER A 47 7.85 15.27 34.48
C SER A 47 7.70 15.57 32.99
N SER A 48 6.63 15.06 32.38
CA SER A 48 6.17 15.63 31.11
C SER A 48 4.70 15.27 30.89
N SER A 49 3.81 15.99 31.58
CA SER A 49 2.47 16.28 31.08
C SER A 49 2.60 17.22 29.86
N ALA A 50 3.20 16.71 28.79
CA ALA A 50 3.06 17.27 27.46
C ALA A 50 1.87 16.55 26.84
N ILE A 51 0.78 17.29 26.63
CA ILE A 51 -0.28 16.87 25.72
C ILE A 51 0.39 16.74 24.34
N ILE A 52 0.85 15.54 24.01
CA ILE A 52 1.30 15.21 22.67
C ILE A 52 0.03 15.11 21.84
N ASN A 53 -0.33 16.20 21.16
CA ASN A 53 -1.25 16.15 20.03
C ASN A 53 -0.71 15.08 19.08
N SER A 54 -1.37 13.93 19.02
CA SER A 54 -0.96 12.76 18.24
C SER A 54 -1.08 13.08 16.75
N SER A 55 -0.06 13.66 16.15
CA SER A 55 0.07 13.66 14.71
C SER A 55 0.35 12.21 14.28
N GLU A 56 -0.66 11.49 13.80
CA GLU A 56 -0.44 10.24 13.09
C GLU A 56 0.55 10.52 11.95
N SER A 57 1.67 9.79 11.91
CA SER A 57 2.66 9.98 10.84
C SER A 57 2.03 9.57 9.51
N LEU A 58 1.95 10.51 8.55
CA LEU A 58 1.38 10.27 7.21
C LEU A 58 2.12 9.16 6.45
N TYR A 59 3.41 9.01 6.73
CA TYR A 59 4.29 8.03 6.11
C TYR A 59 5.11 7.32 7.19
N LEU A 60 5.31 6.01 7.04
CA LEU A 60 6.11 5.18 7.92
C LEU A 60 7.17 4.45 7.08
N PRO A 61 8.36 4.11 7.62
CA PRO A 61 9.34 3.32 6.86
C PRO A 61 8.74 1.99 6.37
N ASN A 62 8.91 1.65 5.10
CA ASN A 62 8.42 0.38 4.56
C ASN A 62 9.42 -0.75 4.87
N THR A 63 9.21 -1.40 6.00
CA THR A 63 10.04 -2.52 6.45
C THR A 63 9.91 -3.77 5.58
N ALA A 64 8.77 -3.95 4.88
CA ALA A 64 8.55 -5.08 3.99
C ALA A 64 9.39 -4.97 2.70
N ARG A 65 9.68 -3.74 2.23
CA ARG A 65 10.50 -3.49 1.04
C ARG A 65 11.94 -3.11 1.35
N GLY A 66 12.23 -2.67 2.58
CA GLY A 66 13.55 -2.17 2.98
C GLY A 66 13.94 -0.82 2.34
N CYS A 67 13.01 -0.18 1.63
CA CYS A 67 13.14 1.13 1.02
C CYS A 67 11.75 1.78 0.90
N SER A 68 11.69 3.08 0.60
CA SER A 68 10.43 3.83 0.52
C SER A 68 9.59 3.77 1.82
N TYR A 69 8.28 4.00 1.72
CA TYR A 69 7.39 4.25 2.83
C TYR A 69 6.06 3.49 2.69
N PHE A 70 5.50 3.13 3.83
CA PHE A 70 4.07 2.88 3.95
C PHE A 70 3.34 4.23 4.00
N TYR A 71 2.28 4.41 3.20
CA TYR A 71 1.40 5.57 3.28
C TYR A 71 0.09 5.22 4.00
N THR A 72 -0.39 6.15 4.83
CA THR A 72 -1.63 5.96 5.60
C THR A 72 -2.86 6.41 4.81
N TYR A 73 -4.05 6.03 5.30
CA TYR A 73 -5.33 6.52 4.81
C TYR A 73 -5.42 8.04 4.82
N THR A 74 -4.93 8.68 5.89
CA THR A 74 -4.89 10.14 6.00
C THR A 74 -4.02 10.76 4.90
N ALA A 75 -2.85 10.18 4.62
CA ALA A 75 -1.95 10.65 3.57
C ALA A 75 -2.60 10.59 2.18
N ILE A 76 -3.27 9.47 1.86
CA ILE A 76 -3.98 9.32 0.60
C ILE A 76 -5.18 10.28 0.52
N ASN A 77 -5.99 10.41 1.57
CA ASN A 77 -7.12 11.35 1.52
C ASN A 77 -6.67 12.78 1.32
N GLU A 78 -5.64 13.24 2.03
CA GLU A 78 -5.08 14.56 1.80
C GLU A 78 -4.61 14.75 0.35
N PHE A 79 -3.94 13.74 -0.22
CA PHE A 79 -3.50 13.77 -1.61
C PHE A 79 -4.69 13.85 -2.58
N LEU A 80 -5.73 13.04 -2.40
CA LEU A 80 -6.92 13.03 -3.25
C LEU A 80 -7.64 14.38 -3.22
N ILE A 81 -7.85 14.95 -2.02
CA ILE A 81 -8.52 16.23 -1.84
C ILE A 81 -7.71 17.36 -2.48
N ARG A 82 -6.41 17.43 -2.18
CA ARG A 82 -5.51 18.49 -2.69
C ARG A 82 -5.46 18.52 -4.21
N ASN A 83 -5.49 17.35 -4.85
CA ASN A 83 -5.37 17.21 -6.30
C ASN A 83 -6.71 17.04 -7.03
N GLN A 84 -7.84 17.04 -6.32
CA GLN A 84 -9.18 16.80 -6.89
C GLN A 84 -9.28 15.47 -7.66
N ILE A 85 -8.67 14.42 -7.12
CA ILE A 85 -8.67 13.05 -7.69
C ILE A 85 -9.62 12.18 -6.86
N LEU A 86 -10.32 11.25 -7.52
CA LEU A 86 -11.32 10.38 -6.88
C LEU A 86 -10.68 9.22 -6.07
N SER A 87 -9.64 8.61 -6.62
CA SER A 87 -9.04 7.38 -6.07
C SER A 87 -7.61 7.20 -6.59
N VAL A 88 -6.79 6.47 -5.83
CA VAL A 88 -5.52 5.93 -6.32
C VAL A 88 -5.73 4.48 -6.75
N ILE A 89 -5.37 4.14 -7.99
CA ILE A 89 -5.33 2.76 -8.47
C ILE A 89 -3.87 2.34 -8.62
N ARG A 90 -3.49 1.23 -8.00
CA ARG A 90 -2.11 0.71 -7.98
C ARG A 90 -2.06 -0.82 -8.04
N ALA A 91 -0.86 -1.38 -8.15
CA ALA A 91 -0.63 -2.83 -8.24
C ALA A 91 0.33 -3.32 -7.14
N HIS A 92 1.43 -3.99 -7.49
CA HIS A 92 2.60 -4.33 -6.64
C HIS A 92 2.41 -5.33 -5.49
N GLU A 93 1.26 -5.37 -4.81
CA GLU A 93 0.96 -6.35 -3.76
C GLU A 93 0.01 -7.44 -4.27
N ALA A 94 0.41 -8.71 -4.15
CA ALA A 94 -0.42 -9.85 -4.51
C ALA A 94 -1.71 -9.88 -3.67
N GLN A 95 -2.84 -10.20 -4.31
CA GLN A 95 -4.16 -10.28 -3.67
C GLN A 95 -4.80 -11.62 -4.00
N ASP A 96 -5.40 -12.28 -3.01
CA ASP A 96 -6.05 -13.58 -3.18
C ASP A 96 -7.18 -13.53 -4.24
N LEU A 97 -7.98 -12.47 -4.23
CA LEU A 97 -9.03 -12.23 -5.21
C LEU A 97 -8.52 -11.52 -6.48
N GLY A 98 -7.23 -11.23 -6.59
CA GLY A 98 -6.66 -10.43 -7.65
C GLY A 98 -6.95 -8.93 -7.54
N PHE A 99 -7.67 -8.48 -6.51
CA PHE A 99 -7.87 -7.06 -6.21
C PHE A 99 -8.14 -6.83 -4.72
N ARG A 100 -8.00 -5.58 -4.28
CA ARG A 100 -8.44 -5.10 -2.96
C ARG A 100 -8.98 -3.68 -3.07
N MET A 101 -10.19 -3.47 -2.57
CA MET A 101 -10.79 -2.14 -2.39
C MET A 101 -10.54 -1.71 -0.94
N TYR A 102 -9.90 -0.56 -0.74
CA TYR A 102 -9.61 -0.04 0.59
C TYR A 102 -10.72 0.89 1.07
N LYS A 103 -10.57 1.41 2.31
CA LYS A 103 -11.51 2.35 2.93
C LYS A 103 -11.90 3.48 1.96
N LYS A 104 -13.19 3.79 1.89
CA LYS A 104 -13.75 4.87 1.07
C LYS A 104 -13.17 6.21 1.50
N SER A 105 -13.03 7.15 0.56
CA SER A 105 -12.57 8.49 0.89
C SER A 105 -13.55 9.22 1.81
N SER A 106 -13.09 10.16 2.62
CA SER A 106 -13.97 11.00 3.45
C SER A 106 -14.90 11.89 2.62
N ASN A 107 -14.49 12.26 1.41
CA ASN A 107 -15.21 13.21 0.58
C ASN A 107 -16.12 12.54 -0.46
N THR A 108 -15.96 11.23 -0.68
CA THR A 108 -16.72 10.49 -1.70
C THR A 108 -17.01 9.08 -1.20
N GLU A 109 -18.13 8.50 -1.63
CA GLU A 109 -18.46 7.10 -1.35
C GLU A 109 -17.61 6.08 -2.14
N PHE A 110 -16.54 6.54 -2.80
CA PHE A 110 -15.67 5.73 -3.64
C PHE A 110 -14.41 5.28 -2.86
N PRO A 111 -13.89 4.05 -3.08
CA PRO A 111 -12.65 3.57 -2.47
C PRO A 111 -11.50 4.57 -2.65
N SER A 112 -10.84 4.99 -1.57
CA SER A 112 -9.71 5.93 -1.65
C SER A 112 -8.50 5.33 -2.37
N LEU A 113 -8.35 4.01 -2.25
CA LEU A 113 -7.26 3.23 -2.84
C LEU A 113 -7.80 1.91 -3.36
N ILE A 114 -7.25 1.46 -4.49
CA ILE A 114 -7.55 0.16 -5.11
C ILE A 114 -6.23 -0.50 -5.48
N THR A 115 -6.01 -1.74 -5.02
CA THR A 115 -4.93 -2.60 -5.51
C THR A 115 -5.49 -3.57 -6.54
N ILE A 116 -4.85 -3.67 -7.70
CA ILE A 116 -5.15 -4.65 -8.77
C ILE A 116 -3.95 -5.55 -8.99
N PHE A 117 -4.19 -6.86 -9.13
CA PHE A 117 -3.15 -7.86 -9.32
C PHE A 117 -3.56 -8.86 -10.41
N SER A 118 -2.77 -8.92 -11.48
CA SER A 118 -3.16 -9.61 -12.72
C SER A 118 -2.37 -10.88 -13.02
N ALA A 119 -1.64 -11.42 -12.02
CA ALA A 119 -0.90 -12.68 -12.12
C ALA A 119 -1.59 -13.77 -11.28
N PRO A 120 -2.41 -14.66 -11.88
CA PRO A 120 -3.11 -15.71 -11.15
C PRO A 120 -2.15 -16.85 -10.80
N ASN A 121 -2.43 -17.56 -9.71
CA ASN A 121 -1.54 -18.60 -9.16
C ASN A 121 -0.07 -18.13 -9.10
N TYR A 122 0.14 -16.98 -8.47
CA TYR A 122 1.43 -16.33 -8.44
C TYR A 122 2.51 -17.29 -7.91
N CYS A 123 3.66 -17.31 -8.59
CA CYS A 123 4.78 -18.21 -8.32
C CYS A 123 4.40 -19.70 -8.25
N ASP A 124 3.32 -20.12 -8.91
CA ASP A 124 2.79 -21.49 -8.94
C ASP A 124 2.39 -22.06 -7.57
N VAL A 125 2.25 -21.21 -6.54
CA VAL A 125 1.97 -21.66 -5.15
C VAL A 125 0.88 -20.87 -4.43
N TYR A 126 0.59 -19.64 -4.86
CA TYR A 126 -0.36 -18.79 -4.12
C TYR A 126 -1.82 -19.18 -4.34
N GLU A 127 -2.13 -19.89 -5.43
CA GLU A 127 -3.50 -20.27 -5.82
C GLU A 127 -4.48 -19.09 -5.97
N ASN A 128 -3.97 -17.85 -5.96
CA ASN A 128 -4.78 -16.64 -6.06
C ASN A 128 -5.45 -16.49 -7.43
N LYS A 129 -6.59 -15.81 -7.45
CA LYS A 129 -7.16 -15.25 -8.68
C LYS A 129 -6.35 -14.04 -9.13
N ALA A 130 -6.48 -13.72 -10.41
CA ALA A 130 -6.10 -12.42 -10.94
C ALA A 130 -7.32 -11.59 -11.29
N ALA A 131 -7.15 -10.28 -11.44
CA ALA A 131 -8.19 -9.41 -11.93
C ALA A 131 -7.67 -8.29 -12.84
N ILE A 132 -8.58 -7.72 -13.62
CA ILE A 132 -8.41 -6.45 -14.34
C ILE A 132 -9.54 -5.49 -13.98
N ILE A 133 -9.28 -4.19 -14.12
CA ILE A 133 -10.30 -3.14 -14.03
C ILE A 133 -10.73 -2.74 -15.44
N LYS A 134 -12.03 -2.82 -15.71
CA LYS A 134 -12.67 -2.24 -16.90
C LYS A 134 -13.47 -1.02 -16.48
N TYR A 135 -13.03 0.16 -16.91
CA TYR A 135 -13.76 1.40 -16.71
C TYR A 135 -14.43 1.83 -18.01
N GLU A 136 -15.76 1.78 -18.04
CA GLU A 136 -16.56 2.10 -19.20
C GLU A 136 -17.90 2.70 -18.76
N ASN A 137 -18.40 3.72 -19.44
CA ASN A 137 -19.69 4.35 -19.15
C ASN A 137 -19.87 4.78 -17.69
N ASN A 138 -18.81 5.34 -17.08
CA ASN A 138 -18.75 5.73 -15.68
C ASN A 138 -18.93 4.58 -14.66
N ILE A 139 -18.77 3.33 -15.11
CA ILE A 139 -18.87 2.13 -14.26
C ILE A 139 -17.50 1.45 -14.22
N ILE A 140 -17.05 1.12 -13.00
CA ILE A 140 -15.86 0.30 -12.76
C ILE A 140 -16.30 -1.14 -12.52
N ASN A 141 -15.92 -2.02 -13.44
CA ASN A 141 -16.12 -3.46 -13.32
C ASN A 141 -14.79 -4.15 -13.08
N ILE A 142 -14.77 -5.05 -12.09
CA ILE A 142 -13.61 -5.91 -11.84
C ILE A 142 -13.88 -7.26 -12.50
N HIS A 143 -13.03 -7.64 -13.43
CA HIS A 143 -13.11 -8.94 -14.09
C HIS A 143 -12.01 -9.84 -13.55
N GLN A 144 -12.41 -10.88 -12.81
CA GLN A 144 -11.49 -11.87 -12.27
C GLN A 144 -11.27 -13.03 -13.25
N PHE A 145 -10.09 -13.64 -13.20
CA PHE A 145 -9.74 -14.83 -13.98
C PHE A 145 -8.78 -15.73 -13.21
N ASN A 146 -8.76 -17.02 -13.56
CA ASN A 146 -7.88 -18.03 -12.99
C ASN A 146 -6.64 -18.24 -13.87
N TYR A 147 -5.67 -19.00 -13.37
CA TYR A 147 -4.46 -19.35 -14.12
C TYR A 147 -4.76 -20.31 -15.28
N SER A 148 -3.80 -20.40 -16.21
CA SER A 148 -3.77 -21.38 -17.29
C SER A 148 -2.51 -22.22 -17.15
N LEU A 149 -2.53 -23.45 -17.66
CA LEU A 149 -1.33 -24.29 -17.69
C LEU A 149 -0.25 -23.63 -18.55
N HIS A 150 1.00 -23.69 -18.09
CA HIS A 150 2.18 -23.24 -18.84
C HIS A 150 3.23 -24.35 -18.91
N PRO A 151 4.17 -24.30 -19.88
CA PRO A 151 5.28 -25.23 -19.95
C PRO A 151 6.08 -25.24 -18.64
N TYR A 152 6.50 -26.43 -18.25
CA TYR A 152 7.40 -26.59 -17.11
C TYR A 152 8.82 -26.19 -17.50
N TRP A 153 9.49 -25.48 -16.59
CA TRP A 153 10.92 -25.18 -16.67
C TRP A 153 11.58 -25.59 -15.36
N LEU A 154 12.77 -26.19 -15.45
CA LEU A 154 13.60 -26.39 -14.27
C LEU A 154 14.04 -25.01 -13.72
N PRO A 155 14.22 -24.89 -12.39
CA PRO A 155 14.72 -23.66 -11.80
C PRO A 155 16.01 -23.19 -12.47
N ASN A 156 16.10 -21.89 -12.77
CA ASN A 156 17.21 -21.28 -13.50
C ASN A 156 17.45 -21.83 -14.93
N PHE A 157 16.44 -22.43 -15.56
CA PHE A 157 16.51 -22.95 -16.93
C PHE A 157 17.59 -24.04 -17.13
N MET A 158 17.85 -24.84 -16.09
CA MET A 158 18.76 -25.99 -16.15
C MET A 158 18.23 -27.13 -17.03
#